data_AF-A0A7U2NGL4-F1
#
_entry.id   AF-A0A7U2NGL4-F1
#
_cell.length_a   1.000
_cell.length_b   1.000
_cell.length_c   1.000
_cell.angle_alpha   90.00
_cell.angle_beta   90.00
_cell.angle_gamma   90.00
#
_symmetry.space_group_name_H-M   'P 1'
#
loop_
_entity.id
_entity.type
_entity.pdbx_description
1 polymer ?
#
loop_
_entity_poly.entity_id
_entity_poly.type
_entity_poly.pdbx_seq_one_letter_code
_entity_poly.pdbx_strand_id
1 'polypeptide(L)'
;MRKLHFLLLFLFAFSVLSAQEKLSKEEKARREKNIQAGNPFAKYGYKAKVATLSKGKYLEFHDLDSIVTIGTSRWHVDNKKIVGDIVIDSLNVDAQPIGDAPGMWMSPDPLSE
;
A
#
# COMPACT_ATOMS: atom_id res chain seq x y z
N MET A 1 -39.30 27.61 -14.82
CA MET A 1 -37.97 27.03 -15.15
C MET A 1 -36.87 27.45 -14.18
N ARG A 2 -36.59 28.75 -13.96
CA ARG A 2 -35.47 29.21 -13.08
C ARG A 2 -35.49 28.65 -11.65
N LYS A 3 -36.66 28.57 -11.00
CA LYS A 3 -36.81 28.01 -9.64
C LYS A 3 -36.52 26.51 -9.54
N LEU A 4 -36.75 25.74 -10.61
CA LEU A 4 -36.50 24.30 -10.65
C LEU A 4 -35.00 24.00 -10.72
N HIS A 5 -34.23 24.81 -11.46
CA HIS A 5 -32.78 24.70 -11.51
C HIS A 5 -32.12 24.99 -10.14
N PHE A 6 -32.59 26.00 -9.41
CA PHE A 6 -32.09 26.27 -8.06
C PHE A 6 -32.37 25.10 -7.10
N LEU A 7 -33.53 24.46 -7.22
CA LEU A 7 -33.90 23.33 -6.37
C LEU A 7 -33.04 22.08 -6.69
N LEU A 8 -32.79 21.81 -7.97
CA LEU A 8 -31.85 20.77 -8.41
C LEU A 8 -30.42 21.04 -7.92
N LEU A 9 -29.96 22.28 -7.98
CA LEU A 9 -28.62 22.67 -7.52
C LEU A 9 -28.49 22.52 -5.99
N PHE A 10 -29.56 22.81 -5.25
CA PHE A 10 -29.62 22.63 -3.80
C PHE A 10 -29.62 21.15 -3.40
N LEU A 11 -30.39 20.31 -4.10
CA LEU A 11 -30.40 18.86 -3.90
C LEU A 11 -29.02 18.24 -4.21
N PHE A 12 -28.35 18.72 -5.27
CA PHE A 12 -27.02 18.27 -5.63
C PHE A 12 -25.96 18.70 -4.59
N ALA A 13 -26.06 19.92 -4.05
CA ALA A 13 -25.16 20.37 -2.99
C ALA A 13 -25.34 19.55 -1.69
N PHE A 14 -26.59 19.17 -1.37
CA PHE A 14 -26.90 18.40 -0.16
C PHE A 14 -26.41 16.94 -0.25
N SER A 15 -26.48 16.32 -1.43
CA SER A 15 -25.93 14.98 -1.66
C SER A 15 -24.40 14.95 -1.57
N VAL A 16 -23.72 16.02 -2.03
CA VAL A 16 -22.26 16.14 -1.93
C VAL A 16 -21.80 16.32 -0.48
N LEU A 17 -22.53 17.09 0.34
CA LEU A 17 -22.19 17.28 1.76
C LEU A 17 -22.34 15.99 2.59
N SER A 18 -23.35 15.17 2.27
CA SER A 18 -23.63 13.93 2.98
C SER A 18 -22.65 12.79 2.65
N ALA A 19 -21.92 12.88 1.54
CA ALA A 19 -20.86 11.95 1.16
C ALA A 19 -19.52 12.16 1.91
N GLN A 20 -19.42 13.17 2.79
CA GLN A 20 -18.21 13.38 3.59
C GLN A 20 -18.13 12.36 4.73
N GLU A 21 -17.16 11.45 4.62
CA GLU A 21 -16.83 10.45 5.64
C GLU A 21 -16.50 11.14 6.99
N LYS A 22 -17.31 10.90 8.03
CA LYS A 22 -17.04 11.39 9.39
C LYS A 22 -15.94 10.55 10.03
N LEU A 23 -14.69 10.89 9.74
CA LEU A 23 -13.54 10.16 10.26
C LEU A 23 -13.14 10.62 11.67
N SER A 24 -12.80 9.66 12.54
CA SER A 24 -12.26 9.95 13.87
C SER A 24 -10.89 10.63 13.77
N LYS A 25 -10.48 11.40 14.79
CA LYS A 25 -9.18 12.11 14.77
C LYS A 25 -8.00 11.13 14.62
N GLU A 26 -8.10 9.98 15.28
CA GLU A 26 -7.08 8.93 15.24
C GLU A 26 -6.98 8.28 13.86
N GLU A 27 -8.11 8.00 13.22
CA GLU A 27 -8.12 7.43 11.88
C GLU A 27 -7.59 8.43 10.85
N LYS A 28 -7.87 9.73 11.00
CA LYS A 28 -7.27 10.77 10.14
C LYS A 28 -5.75 10.79 10.25
N ALA A 29 -5.21 10.72 11.46
CA ALA A 29 -3.77 10.70 11.69
C ALA A 29 -3.12 9.44 11.06
N ARG A 30 -3.78 8.29 11.20
CA ARG A 30 -3.32 7.03 10.57
C ARG A 30 -3.31 7.13 9.04
N ARG A 31 -4.37 7.68 8.44
CA ARG A 31 -4.44 7.87 6.98
C ARG A 31 -3.39 8.87 6.48
N GLU A 32 -3.18 9.97 7.20
CA GLU A 32 -2.12 10.95 6.85
C GLU A 32 -0.74 10.30 6.93
N LYS A 33 -0.47 9.47 7.93
CA LYS A 33 0.78 8.69 8.03
C LYS A 33 0.98 7.79 6.81
N ASN A 34 -0.04 7.05 6.39
CA ASN A 34 0.03 6.16 5.23
C ASN A 34 0.24 6.93 3.91
N ILE A 35 -0.41 8.08 3.73
CA ILE A 35 -0.24 8.95 2.55
C ILE A 35 1.18 9.50 2.50
N GLN A 36 1.69 9.97 3.65
CA GLN A 36 3.00 10.57 3.75
C GLN A 36 4.14 9.56 3.60
N ALA A 37 3.87 8.26 3.83
CA ALA A 37 4.84 7.19 3.61
C ALA A 37 5.37 7.16 2.16
N GLY A 38 4.53 7.56 1.19
CA GLY A 38 4.91 7.67 -0.22
C GLY A 38 5.46 9.02 -0.65
N ASN A 39 5.74 9.94 0.28
CA ASN A 39 6.19 11.28 -0.08
C ASN A 39 7.71 11.31 -0.33
N PRO A 40 8.17 11.52 -1.58
CA PRO A 40 9.60 11.58 -1.90
C PRO A 40 10.29 12.83 -1.33
N PHE A 41 9.54 13.89 -1.05
CA PHE A 41 10.05 15.16 -0.53
C PHE A 41 10.11 15.19 1.01
N ALA A 42 9.75 14.11 1.68
CA ALA A 42 9.84 13.99 3.13
C ALA A 42 11.27 14.25 3.64
N LYS A 43 12.29 13.88 2.86
CA LYS A 43 13.72 14.14 3.15
C LYS A 43 14.04 15.64 3.28
N TYR A 44 13.27 16.50 2.63
CA TYR A 44 13.44 17.96 2.64
C TYR A 44 12.50 18.66 3.62
N GLY A 45 11.75 17.92 4.45
CA GLY A 45 10.78 18.47 5.39
C GLY A 45 9.48 18.96 4.74
N TYR A 46 9.26 18.68 3.45
CA TYR A 46 8.08 19.13 2.73
C TYR A 46 6.94 18.11 2.78
N LYS A 47 5.75 18.54 3.19
CA LYS A 47 4.52 17.74 3.14
C LYS A 47 3.82 17.95 1.80
N ALA A 48 4.07 17.05 0.85
CA ALA A 48 3.39 17.03 -0.44
C ALA A 48 2.03 16.33 -0.33
N LYS A 49 1.07 16.75 -1.16
CA LYS A 49 -0.18 16.02 -1.34
C LYS A 49 0.09 14.81 -2.24
N VAL A 50 0.17 13.63 -1.65
CA VAL A 50 0.35 12.36 -2.38
C VAL A 50 -1.03 11.80 -2.74
N ALA A 51 -1.22 11.43 -4.00
CA ALA A 51 -2.44 10.79 -4.47
C ALA A 51 -2.36 9.28 -4.20
N THR A 52 -3.19 8.78 -3.29
CA THR A 52 -3.35 7.36 -2.97
C THR A 52 -4.74 6.88 -3.37
N LEU A 53 -4.88 5.66 -3.89
CA LEU A 53 -6.14 5.11 -4.39
C LEU A 53 -7.22 5.05 -3.30
N SER A 54 -6.83 4.66 -2.09
CA SER A 54 -7.70 4.47 -0.92
C SER A 54 -7.73 5.67 0.03
N LYS A 55 -7.18 6.82 -0.38
CA LYS A 55 -7.02 8.01 0.50
C LYS A 55 -6.31 7.68 1.83
N GLY A 56 -5.32 6.80 1.79
CA GLY A 56 -4.55 6.37 2.96
C GLY A 56 -5.26 5.39 3.89
N LYS A 57 -6.44 4.88 3.53
CA LYS A 57 -7.15 3.86 4.33
C LYS A 57 -6.29 2.61 4.52
N TYR A 58 -5.56 2.22 3.48
CA TYR A 58 -4.59 1.13 3.52
C TYR A 58 -3.16 1.66 3.31
N LEU A 59 -2.18 0.87 3.73
CA LEU A 59 -0.78 1.12 3.41
C LEU A 59 -0.54 0.66 1.97
N GLU A 60 -0.42 1.61 1.05
CA GLU A 60 -0.27 1.35 -0.38
C GLU A 60 1.19 1.20 -0.82
N PHE A 61 2.15 1.52 0.07
CA PHE A 61 3.57 1.46 -0.23
C PHE A 61 4.19 0.22 0.40
N HIS A 62 4.94 -0.53 -0.40
CA HIS A 62 5.51 -1.83 -0.01
C HIS A 62 6.96 -1.70 0.50
N ASP A 63 7.72 -0.72 0.00
CA ASP A 63 9.17 -0.59 0.22
C ASP A 63 9.50 0.43 1.32
N LEU A 64 8.84 0.32 2.48
CA LEU A 64 9.09 1.23 3.60
C LEU A 64 10.21 0.76 4.52
N ASP A 65 10.54 -0.53 4.48
CA ASP A 65 11.53 -1.12 5.34
C ASP A 65 12.94 -0.94 4.77
N SER A 66 13.89 -0.60 5.65
CA SER A 66 15.29 -0.43 5.28
C SER A 66 15.98 -1.77 5.02
N ILE A 67 15.37 -2.89 5.45
CA ILE A 67 15.86 -4.25 5.24
C ILE A 67 14.86 -4.97 4.35
N VAL A 68 15.33 -5.40 3.18
CA VAL A 68 14.54 -6.14 2.20
C VAL A 68 15.07 -7.56 2.06
N THR A 69 14.16 -8.50 1.86
CA THR A 69 14.51 -9.89 1.58
C THR A 69 14.68 -10.05 0.07
N ILE A 70 15.84 -10.53 -0.37
CA ILE A 70 16.12 -10.86 -1.77
C ILE A 70 16.54 -12.33 -1.81
N GLY A 71 15.65 -13.19 -2.28
CA GLY A 71 15.86 -14.64 -2.20
C GLY A 71 16.10 -15.06 -0.75
N THR A 72 17.24 -15.70 -0.48
CA THR A 72 17.63 -16.20 0.85
C THR A 72 18.35 -15.19 1.74
N SER A 73 18.69 -14.01 1.25
CA SER A 73 19.50 -13.05 2.01
C SER A 73 18.71 -11.78 2.34
N ARG A 74 18.97 -11.23 3.53
CA ARG A 74 18.46 -9.93 3.97
C ARG A 74 19.45 -8.83 3.62
N TRP A 75 19.00 -7.88 2.83
CA TRP A 75 19.78 -6.76 2.35
C TRP A 75 19.34 -5.46 3.00
N HIS A 76 20.29 -4.69 3.53
CA HIS A 76 20.02 -3.33 4.00
C HIS A 76 20.14 -2.34 2.84
N VAL A 77 19.03 -1.71 2.45
CA VAL A 77 18.94 -0.80 1.30
C VAL A 77 19.85 0.42 1.47
N ASP A 78 19.79 1.08 2.63
CA ASP A 78 20.59 2.30 2.87
C ASP A 78 22.09 2.02 3.05
N ASN A 79 22.43 1.04 3.89
CA ASN A 79 23.81 0.71 4.23
C ASN A 79 24.53 -0.12 3.15
N LYS A 80 23.78 -0.66 2.18
CA LYS A 80 24.25 -1.53 1.10
C LYS A 80 25.06 -2.71 1.61
N LYS A 81 24.53 -3.39 2.64
CA LYS A 81 25.17 -4.53 3.31
C LYS A 81 24.20 -5.67 3.48
N ILE A 82 24.72 -6.89 3.42
CA ILE A 82 23.99 -8.10 3.81
C ILE A 82 23.93 -8.11 5.33
N VAL A 83 22.73 -8.17 5.88
CA VAL A 83 22.48 -8.19 7.34
C VAL A 83 22.47 -9.62 7.87
N GLY A 84 22.12 -10.58 7.02
CA GLY A 84 22.16 -11.99 7.34
C GLY A 84 21.31 -12.80 6.38
N ASP A 85 21.36 -14.11 6.52
CA ASP A 85 20.58 -15.04 5.71
C ASP A 85 19.31 -15.47 6.44
N ILE A 86 18.30 -15.84 5.67
CA ILE A 86 17.06 -16.40 6.17
C ILE A 86 17.28 -17.90 6.33
N VAL A 87 17.09 -18.38 7.55
CA VAL A 87 17.14 -19.80 7.88
C VAL A 87 15.71 -20.33 7.81
N ILE A 88 15.46 -21.33 6.96
CA ILE A 88 14.18 -22.04 6.92
C ILE A 88 14.06 -22.83 8.21
N ASP A 89 12.92 -22.69 8.89
CA ASP A 89 12.55 -23.63 9.92
C ASP A 89 12.13 -24.96 9.28
N SER A 90 13.05 -25.93 9.27
CA SER A 90 12.81 -27.26 8.71
C SER A 90 11.82 -28.10 9.52
N LEU A 91 11.44 -27.66 10.73
CA LEU A 91 10.50 -28.38 11.59
C LEU A 91 9.06 -27.97 11.35
N ASN A 92 8.83 -26.85 10.65
CA ASN A 92 7.51 -26.35 10.35
C ASN A 92 7.07 -26.80 8.95
N VAL A 93 6.08 -27.70 8.90
CA VAL A 93 5.52 -28.25 7.65
C VAL A 93 4.80 -27.16 6.83
N ASP A 94 4.30 -26.12 7.48
CA ASP A 94 3.61 -25.00 6.85
C ASP A 94 4.56 -23.83 6.52
N ALA A 95 5.88 -24.01 6.69
CA ALA A 95 6.85 -22.99 6.33
C ALA A 95 6.79 -22.72 4.82
N GLN A 96 6.46 -21.49 4.45
CA GLN A 96 6.54 -21.08 3.06
C GLN A 96 8.00 -21.13 2.59
N PRO A 97 8.26 -21.61 1.35
CA PRO A 97 9.59 -21.58 0.77
C PRO A 97 10.14 -20.15 0.75
N ILE A 98 11.45 -19.98 0.97
CA ILE A 98 12.06 -18.65 1.01
C ILE A 98 12.08 -18.03 -0.40
N GLY A 99 11.56 -16.80 -0.49
CA GLY A 99 11.52 -15.98 -1.69
C GLY A 99 10.16 -15.99 -2.37
N ASP A 100 10.09 -15.38 -3.55
CA ASP A 100 8.98 -15.57 -4.47
C ASP A 100 9.10 -16.99 -5.04
N ALA A 101 8.61 -17.99 -4.32
CA ALA A 101 8.33 -19.26 -4.98
C ALA A 101 7.30 -18.93 -6.06
N PRO A 102 7.66 -19.00 -7.35
CA PRO A 102 6.68 -18.78 -8.40
C PRO A 102 5.57 -19.78 -8.13
N GLY A 103 4.37 -19.29 -7.80
CA GLY A 103 3.23 -20.16 -7.57
C GLY A 103 3.15 -21.06 -8.79
N MET A 104 3.43 -22.36 -8.60
CA MET A 104 3.48 -23.32 -9.70
C MET A 104 2.06 -23.61 -10.17
N TRP A 105 1.43 -22.62 -10.80
CA TRP A 105 0.60 -22.86 -11.96
C TRP A 105 1.57 -23.12 -13.11
N MET A 106 2.27 -24.25 -13.05
CA MET A 106 2.87 -24.85 -14.22
C MET A 106 1.70 -25.16 -15.13
N SER A 107 1.45 -24.32 -16.14
CA SER A 107 0.59 -24.72 -17.24
C SER A 107 1.18 -26.01 -17.79
N PRO A 108 0.45 -27.13 -17.81
CA PRO A 108 0.95 -28.32 -18.48
C PRO A 108 1.32 -27.93 -19.91
N ASP A 109 2.54 -28.29 -20.33
CA ASP A 109 3.04 -27.98 -21.66
C ASP A 109 2.10 -28.62 -22.69
N PRO A 110 1.41 -27.82 -23.54
CA PRO A 110 0.46 -28.37 -24.51
C PRO A 110 1.10 -29.27 -25.57
N LEU A 111 2.44 -29.37 -25.61
CA LEU A 111 3.21 -30.23 -26.51
C LEU A 111 3.77 -31.50 -25.83
N SER A 112 3.40 -31.79 -24.58
CA SER A 112 3.93 -32.96 -23.85
C SER A 112 3.26 -34.31 -24.18
N GLU A 113 2.38 -34.37 -25.19
CA GLU A 113 1.85 -35.62 -25.78
C GLU A 113 2.54 -35.97 -27.10
#